data_AF-A0A3M4A779-F1
#
_entry.id   AF-A0A3M4A779-F1
#
_cell.length_a   1.000
_cell.length_b   1.000
_cell.length_c   1.000
_cell.angle_alpha   90.00
_cell.angle_beta   90.00
_cell.angle_gamma   90.00
#
_symmetry.space_group_name_H-M   'P 1'
#
loop_
_entity.id
_entity.type
_entity.pdbx_description
1 polymer ?
#
loop_
_entity_poly.entity_id
_entity_poly.type
_entity_poly.pdbx_seq_one_letter_code
_entity_poly.pdbx_strand_id
1 'polypeptide(L)'
;MNLIQRIDALLPQTQCGKCGHPGCKPYAEGIARGEAINKCPPGGQETIAGLALLLRVPVLDLDTHRGEAPAQVAYIREAECIGCTKCIQACPVDAIVGAAKLMHTVIIDECTGCDLCVAPCPVDCIEMHPATRELPIVGGLATNDREHHERGLKRDRARRRFEQRNARLQREEAHKLAERLARAKRSAPTQPVPADAAQAAQEAAVKQAKITLAMSRAQLHKSLKAFGHPPTFEQQSQLIVLQQQFEAAEQALAALEVITPTTLPPPKDPALKRAKIQLAMRRAELKKAQDQNADEQQLAILSAALSSAEQALHDAEADSQQPRPDLQRVEKRPIDAQLRQLKTALAYARAEVSKLQRQAGVNADQLKAAQHRLEETQRQVDAYVDA
;
A
#
# COMPACT_ATOMS: atom_id res chain seq x y z
N MET A 1 -12.21 29.42 -18.11
CA MET A 1 -12.11 27.95 -18.26
C MET A 1 -11.67 27.63 -19.67
N ASN A 2 -10.71 26.72 -19.84
CA ASN A 2 -10.35 26.19 -21.15
C ASN A 2 -11.41 25.16 -21.63
N LEU A 3 -11.31 24.71 -22.89
CA LEU A 3 -12.28 23.76 -23.48
C LEU A 3 -12.38 22.44 -22.70
N ILE A 4 -11.23 21.87 -22.33
CA ILE A 4 -11.16 20.61 -21.57
C ILE A 4 -11.91 20.72 -20.24
N GLN A 5 -11.74 21.84 -19.52
CA GLN A 5 -12.45 22.10 -18.26
C GLN A 5 -13.96 22.20 -18.47
N ARG A 6 -14.42 22.80 -19.58
CA ARG A 6 -15.86 22.88 -19.90
C ARG A 6 -16.44 21.50 -20.23
N ILE A 7 -15.70 20.68 -20.97
CA ILE A 7 -16.10 19.29 -21.27
C ILE A 7 -16.13 18.46 -19.99
N ASP A 8 -15.08 18.50 -19.19
CA ASP A 8 -15.01 17.77 -17.91
C ASP A 8 -16.15 18.16 -16.98
N ALA A 9 -16.52 19.44 -16.91
CA ALA A 9 -17.67 19.93 -16.16
C ALA A 9 -19.03 19.41 -16.67
N LEU A 10 -19.12 18.84 -17.88
CA LEU A 10 -20.32 18.19 -18.44
C LEU A 10 -20.34 16.66 -18.26
N LEU A 11 -19.21 16.06 -17.90
CA LEU A 11 -19.12 14.62 -17.62
C LEU A 11 -19.73 14.27 -16.25
N PRO A 12 -20.21 13.03 -16.05
CA PRO A 12 -20.88 12.62 -14.81
C PRO A 12 -19.94 12.56 -13.59
N GLN A 13 -18.61 12.60 -13.76
CA GLN A 13 -17.65 12.60 -12.63
C GLN A 13 -17.71 11.33 -11.74
N THR A 14 -18.18 10.20 -12.29
CA THR A 14 -18.16 8.90 -11.58
C THR A 14 -16.76 8.29 -11.48
N GLN A 15 -15.85 8.66 -12.39
CA GLN A 15 -14.49 8.11 -12.50
C GLN A 15 -14.41 6.58 -12.72
N CYS A 16 -15.50 5.94 -13.18
CA CYS A 16 -15.61 4.48 -13.31
C CYS A 16 -14.78 3.85 -14.44
N GLY A 17 -14.33 4.64 -15.41
CA GLY A 17 -13.53 4.17 -16.55
C GLY A 17 -14.24 3.29 -17.59
N LYS A 18 -15.56 3.11 -17.52
CA LYS A 18 -16.35 2.35 -18.53
C LYS A 18 -16.19 2.89 -19.97
N CYS A 19 -15.84 4.17 -20.12
CA CYS A 19 -15.53 4.79 -21.42
C CYS A 19 -14.16 4.41 -22.01
N GLY A 20 -13.35 3.61 -21.32
CA GLY A 20 -11.98 3.23 -21.72
C GLY A 20 -10.89 4.19 -21.27
N HIS A 21 -11.25 5.29 -20.61
CA HIS A 21 -10.32 6.26 -20.02
C HIS A 21 -10.19 6.06 -18.51
N PRO A 22 -9.05 6.38 -17.88
CA PRO A 22 -8.86 6.17 -16.43
C PRO A 22 -9.66 7.15 -15.54
N GLY A 23 -10.39 8.09 -16.13
CA GLY A 23 -11.25 9.04 -15.43
C GLY A 23 -11.97 9.98 -16.40
N CYS A 24 -12.77 10.90 -15.86
CA CYS A 24 -13.53 11.86 -16.66
C CYS A 24 -12.63 12.87 -17.38
N LYS A 25 -11.62 13.43 -16.69
CA LYS A 25 -10.72 14.43 -17.28
C LYS A 25 -9.94 13.89 -18.50
N PRO A 26 -9.32 12.70 -18.47
CA PRO A 26 -8.69 12.12 -19.66
C PRO A 26 -9.65 11.92 -20.83
N TYR A 27 -10.91 11.55 -20.57
CA TYR A 27 -11.91 11.48 -21.63
C TYR A 27 -12.25 12.87 -22.18
N ALA A 28 -12.32 13.88 -21.31
CA ALA A 28 -12.50 15.27 -21.74
C ALA A 28 -11.36 15.78 -22.63
N GLU A 29 -10.11 15.39 -22.33
CA GLU A 29 -8.94 15.66 -23.17
C GLU A 29 -9.00 14.91 -24.51
N GLY A 30 -9.53 13.69 -24.51
CA GLY A 30 -9.84 12.94 -25.74
C GLY A 30 -10.86 13.66 -26.61
N ILE A 31 -12.00 14.04 -26.04
CA ILE A 31 -13.06 14.78 -26.74
C ILE A 31 -12.53 16.11 -27.31
N ALA A 32 -11.74 16.86 -26.53
CA ALA A 32 -11.13 18.10 -26.99
C ALA A 32 -10.19 17.91 -28.21
N ARG A 33 -9.67 16.68 -28.40
CA ARG A 33 -8.84 16.27 -29.56
C ARG A 33 -9.66 15.61 -30.68
N GLY A 34 -10.98 15.63 -30.61
CA GLY A 34 -11.87 15.08 -31.64
C GLY A 34 -12.33 13.63 -31.39
N GLU A 35 -12.13 13.08 -30.20
CA GLU A 35 -12.71 11.78 -29.84
C GLU A 35 -14.24 11.85 -29.73
N ALA A 36 -14.93 10.75 -30.06
CA ALA A 36 -16.39 10.67 -30.02
C ALA A 36 -16.97 10.92 -28.61
N ILE A 37 -18.07 11.70 -28.56
CA ILE A 37 -18.73 12.17 -27.33
C ILE A 37 -19.70 11.18 -26.68
N ASN A 38 -19.94 10.03 -27.32
CA ASN A 38 -20.97 9.06 -26.97
C ASN A 38 -20.46 7.84 -26.20
N LYS A 39 -19.25 7.88 -25.64
CA LYS A 39 -18.59 6.72 -25.02
C LYS A 39 -18.87 6.56 -23.53
N CYS A 40 -19.68 7.41 -22.91
CA CYS A 40 -19.84 7.44 -21.45
C CYS A 40 -21.20 6.87 -21.00
N PRO A 41 -21.30 5.57 -20.65
CA PRO A 41 -22.53 4.98 -20.13
C PRO A 41 -23.20 5.75 -18.99
N PRO A 42 -22.49 6.17 -17.92
CA PRO A 42 -23.15 6.90 -16.83
C PRO A 42 -23.59 8.32 -17.21
N GLY A 43 -23.04 8.90 -18.29
CA GLY A 43 -23.48 10.21 -18.77
C GLY A 43 -24.76 10.15 -19.58
N GLY A 44 -25.00 9.01 -20.25
CA GLY A 44 -26.18 8.77 -21.06
C GLY A 44 -26.39 9.83 -22.15
N GLN A 45 -27.63 9.91 -22.64
CA GLN A 45 -28.00 10.84 -23.70
C GLN A 45 -27.90 12.31 -23.28
N GLU A 46 -28.10 12.59 -21.99
CA GLU A 46 -28.03 13.96 -21.49
C GLU A 46 -26.61 14.55 -21.57
N THR A 47 -25.59 13.81 -21.14
CA THR A 47 -24.20 14.26 -21.27
C THR A 47 -23.83 14.43 -22.74
N ILE A 48 -24.27 13.52 -23.61
CA ILE A 48 -24.03 13.62 -25.07
C ILE A 48 -24.65 14.90 -25.62
N ALA A 49 -25.92 15.19 -25.31
CA ALA A 49 -26.59 16.40 -25.77
C ALA A 49 -25.87 17.67 -25.29
N GLY A 50 -25.46 17.72 -24.02
CA GLY A 50 -24.69 18.84 -23.49
C GLY A 50 -23.33 19.03 -24.18
N LEU A 51 -22.63 17.93 -24.46
CA LEU A 51 -21.35 17.95 -25.17
C LEU A 51 -21.52 18.36 -26.64
N ALA A 52 -22.53 17.85 -27.32
CA ALA A 52 -22.88 18.18 -28.70
C ALA A 52 -23.14 19.69 -28.83
N LEU A 53 -23.93 20.26 -27.91
CA LEU A 53 -24.19 21.69 -27.84
C LEU A 53 -22.91 22.50 -27.60
N LEU A 54 -22.08 22.06 -26.64
CA LEU A 54 -20.82 22.74 -26.30
C LEU A 54 -19.84 22.79 -27.49
N LEU A 55 -19.74 21.69 -28.23
CA LEU A 55 -18.77 21.51 -29.32
C LEU A 55 -19.33 21.87 -30.69
N ARG A 56 -20.64 22.15 -30.79
CA ARG A 56 -21.38 22.39 -32.03
C ARG A 56 -21.24 21.23 -33.02
N VAL A 57 -21.40 20.00 -32.52
CA VAL A 57 -21.41 18.77 -33.31
C VAL A 57 -22.80 18.12 -33.22
N PRO A 58 -23.16 17.22 -34.16
CA PRO A 58 -24.41 16.46 -34.07
C PRO A 58 -24.49 15.63 -32.78
N VAL A 59 -25.71 15.45 -32.26
CA VAL A 59 -25.98 14.50 -31.18
C VAL A 59 -25.79 13.09 -31.73
N LEU A 60 -25.04 12.26 -31.00
CA LEU A 60 -24.75 10.88 -31.36
C LEU A 60 -25.50 9.93 -30.42
N ASP A 61 -25.83 8.72 -30.88
CA ASP A 61 -26.38 7.70 -30.00
C ASP A 61 -25.32 7.14 -29.04
N LEU A 62 -25.72 6.82 -27.81
CA LEU A 62 -24.83 6.22 -26.81
C LEU A 62 -24.23 4.91 -27.33
N ASP A 63 -22.91 4.75 -27.17
CA ASP A 63 -22.18 3.51 -27.47
C ASP A 63 -22.52 2.43 -26.43
N THR A 64 -23.47 1.56 -26.77
CA THR A 64 -23.98 0.49 -25.88
C THR A 64 -22.99 -0.66 -25.68
N HIS A 65 -21.96 -0.80 -26.53
CA HIS A 65 -20.93 -1.83 -26.37
C HIS A 65 -20.10 -1.65 -25.09
N ARG A 66 -20.18 -0.47 -24.45
CA ARG A 66 -19.45 -0.13 -23.21
C ARG A 66 -20.20 -0.52 -21.94
N GLY A 67 -21.33 -1.21 -22.08
CA GLY A 67 -22.15 -1.72 -20.98
C GLY A 67 -23.05 -0.65 -20.36
N GLU A 68 -23.78 -1.06 -19.33
CA GLU A 68 -24.76 -0.23 -18.64
C GLU A 68 -24.17 0.42 -17.38
N ALA A 69 -24.82 1.50 -16.95
CA ALA A 69 -24.50 2.21 -15.72
C ALA A 69 -25.79 2.57 -14.97
N PRO A 70 -26.42 1.60 -14.29
CA PRO A 70 -27.63 1.86 -13.52
C PRO A 70 -27.35 2.85 -12.37
N ALA A 71 -28.38 3.55 -11.92
CA ALA A 71 -28.30 4.41 -10.74
C ALA A 71 -28.23 3.57 -9.46
N GLN A 72 -27.04 3.54 -8.86
CA GLN A 72 -26.75 2.68 -7.71
C GLN A 72 -25.77 3.31 -6.74
N VAL A 73 -25.75 2.81 -5.51
CA VAL A 73 -24.85 3.20 -4.43
C VAL A 73 -24.26 1.95 -3.79
N ALA A 74 -23.02 2.05 -3.32
CA ALA A 74 -22.38 0.94 -2.62
C ALA A 74 -22.93 0.80 -1.19
N TYR A 75 -23.09 -0.44 -0.75
CA TYR A 75 -23.44 -0.82 0.62
C TYR A 75 -22.44 -1.86 1.11
N ILE A 76 -21.95 -1.68 2.34
CA ILE A 76 -20.98 -2.59 2.95
C ILE A 76 -21.71 -3.35 4.05
N ARG A 77 -21.75 -4.68 3.97
CA ARG A 77 -22.24 -5.53 5.07
C ARG A 77 -21.25 -5.43 6.23
N GLU A 78 -21.53 -4.57 7.21
CA GLU A 78 -20.54 -4.21 8.24
C GLU A 78 -20.08 -5.42 9.07
N ALA A 79 -20.98 -6.38 9.30
CA ALA A 79 -20.70 -7.60 10.06
C ALA A 79 -19.61 -8.50 9.42
N GLU A 80 -19.44 -8.42 8.10
CA GLU A 80 -18.45 -9.23 7.35
C GLU A 80 -17.17 -8.44 7.07
N CYS A 81 -17.18 -7.12 7.30
CA CYS A 81 -16.05 -6.26 6.99
C CYS A 81 -14.87 -6.48 7.93
N ILE A 82 -13.78 -7.05 7.41
CA ILE A 82 -12.55 -7.29 8.17
C ILE A 82 -11.63 -6.06 8.33
N GLY A 83 -12.04 -4.89 7.85
CA GLY A 83 -11.23 -3.68 7.98
C GLY A 83 -9.95 -3.65 7.12
N CYS A 84 -9.94 -4.26 5.92
CA CYS A 84 -8.73 -4.38 5.09
C CYS A 84 -8.27 -3.09 4.37
N THR A 85 -9.12 -2.05 4.31
CA THR A 85 -8.90 -0.73 3.66
C THR A 85 -8.73 -0.71 2.14
N LYS A 86 -8.81 -1.85 1.44
CA LYS A 86 -8.70 -1.89 -0.03
C LYS A 86 -9.81 -1.10 -0.75
N CYS A 87 -11.03 -1.12 -0.20
CA CYS A 87 -12.16 -0.35 -0.74
C CYS A 87 -11.95 1.17 -0.61
N ILE A 88 -11.39 1.65 0.51
CA ILE A 88 -11.01 3.07 0.68
C ILE A 88 -10.00 3.46 -0.40
N GLN A 89 -8.98 2.63 -0.63
CA GLN A 89 -7.96 2.90 -1.64
C GLN A 89 -8.54 2.94 -3.06
N ALA A 90 -9.55 2.12 -3.35
CA ALA A 90 -10.21 2.08 -4.65
C ALA A 90 -11.22 3.21 -4.88
N CYS A 91 -11.82 3.75 -3.81
CA CYS A 91 -12.85 4.78 -3.93
C CYS A 91 -12.27 6.09 -4.49
N PRO A 92 -12.71 6.56 -5.68
CA PRO A 92 -12.12 7.75 -6.31
C PRO A 92 -12.48 9.04 -5.59
N VAL A 93 -13.60 9.07 -4.88
CA VAL A 93 -14.14 10.28 -4.21
C VAL A 93 -14.03 10.22 -2.69
N ASP A 94 -13.32 9.24 -2.14
CA ASP A 94 -13.21 9.02 -0.69
C ASP A 94 -14.60 9.00 0.01
N ALA A 95 -15.58 8.30 -0.58
CA ALA A 95 -16.94 8.14 -0.03
C ALA A 95 -17.04 7.03 1.04
N ILE A 96 -16.00 6.19 1.18
CA ILE A 96 -15.93 5.11 2.17
C ILE A 96 -15.15 5.60 3.38
N VAL A 97 -15.71 5.41 4.57
CA VAL A 97 -15.07 5.77 5.85
C VAL A 97 -14.80 4.53 6.69
N GLY A 98 -13.74 4.59 7.49
CA GLY A 98 -13.29 3.52 8.37
C GLY A 98 -11.77 3.57 8.56
N ALA A 99 -11.21 2.54 9.17
CA ALA A 99 -9.77 2.45 9.42
C ALA A 99 -9.30 1.00 9.37
N ALA A 100 -7.98 0.81 9.37
CA ALA A 100 -7.40 -0.53 9.39
C ALA A 100 -7.89 -1.34 10.60
N LYS A 101 -8.38 -2.56 10.35
CA LYS A 101 -8.95 -3.48 11.35
C LYS A 101 -10.23 -2.97 12.03
N LEU A 102 -10.88 -1.95 11.48
CA LEU A 102 -12.19 -1.47 11.92
C LEU A 102 -13.18 -1.55 10.74
N MET A 103 -14.47 -1.65 11.06
CA MET A 103 -15.52 -1.74 10.03
C MET A 103 -15.50 -0.50 9.13
N HIS A 104 -15.88 -0.70 7.87
CA HIS A 104 -16.05 0.37 6.90
C HIS A 104 -17.53 0.59 6.60
N THR A 105 -17.90 1.82 6.28
CA THR A 105 -19.25 2.16 5.80
C THR A 105 -19.17 3.23 4.70
N VAL A 106 -20.28 3.42 3.97
CA VAL A 106 -20.36 4.32 2.81
C VAL A 106 -21.16 5.56 3.19
N ILE A 107 -20.61 6.74 2.90
CA ILE A 107 -21.36 8.00 2.89
C ILE A 107 -22.14 8.05 1.58
N ILE A 108 -23.42 7.67 1.64
CA ILE A 108 -24.28 7.46 0.46
C ILE A 108 -24.34 8.73 -0.41
N ASP A 109 -24.51 9.89 0.23
CA ASP A 109 -24.53 11.22 -0.43
C ASP A 109 -23.28 11.51 -1.28
N GLU A 110 -22.15 10.93 -0.93
CA GLU A 110 -20.87 11.12 -1.62
C GLU A 110 -20.57 9.99 -2.61
N CYS A 111 -21.29 8.88 -2.54
CA CYS A 111 -21.12 7.76 -3.44
C CYS A 111 -21.54 8.14 -4.87
N THR A 112 -20.67 7.88 -5.84
CA THR A 112 -20.95 8.13 -7.26
C THR A 112 -21.55 6.92 -7.98
N GLY A 113 -21.66 5.76 -7.31
CA GLY A 113 -22.13 4.53 -7.93
C GLY A 113 -21.14 3.87 -8.88
N CYS A 114 -19.84 4.21 -8.78
CA CYS A 114 -18.81 3.81 -9.74
C CYS A 114 -18.38 2.34 -9.70
N ASP A 115 -18.88 1.52 -8.76
CA ASP A 115 -18.59 0.10 -8.56
C ASP A 115 -17.12 -0.33 -8.32
N LEU A 116 -16.15 0.59 -8.43
CA LEU A 116 -14.70 0.31 -8.28
C LEU A 116 -14.29 -0.33 -6.94
N CYS A 117 -15.09 -0.18 -5.89
CA CYS A 117 -14.82 -0.74 -4.57
C CYS A 117 -15.13 -2.23 -4.43
N VAL A 118 -15.95 -2.80 -5.32
CA VAL A 118 -16.46 -4.18 -5.20
C VAL A 118 -15.31 -5.18 -5.39
N ALA A 119 -14.66 -5.20 -6.56
CA ALA A 119 -13.63 -6.18 -6.89
C ALA A 119 -12.40 -6.19 -5.93
N PRO A 120 -11.93 -5.05 -5.37
CA PRO A 120 -10.84 -5.06 -4.40
C PRO A 120 -11.18 -5.67 -3.03
N CYS A 121 -12.46 -5.90 -2.71
CA CYS A 121 -12.88 -6.43 -1.42
C CYS A 121 -12.56 -7.94 -1.30
N PRO A 122 -11.66 -8.37 -0.39
CA PRO A 122 -11.22 -9.76 -0.32
C PRO A 122 -12.23 -10.71 0.33
N VAL A 123 -13.24 -10.17 1.00
CA VAL A 123 -14.32 -10.91 1.68
C VAL A 123 -15.69 -10.68 1.02
N ASP A 124 -15.70 -10.00 -0.13
CA ASP A 124 -16.90 -9.75 -0.93
C ASP A 124 -18.13 -9.20 -0.16
N CYS A 125 -17.86 -8.34 0.84
CA CYS A 125 -18.88 -7.74 1.69
C CYS A 125 -19.56 -6.47 1.11
N ILE A 126 -19.37 -6.18 -0.19
CA ILE A 126 -19.85 -4.92 -0.81
C ILE A 126 -20.86 -5.22 -1.90
N GLU A 127 -22.06 -4.65 -1.76
CA GLU A 127 -23.16 -4.75 -2.72
C GLU A 127 -23.47 -3.39 -3.35
N MET A 128 -24.04 -3.41 -4.55
CA MET A 128 -24.57 -2.21 -5.20
C MET A 128 -26.09 -2.22 -5.10
N HIS A 129 -26.67 -1.24 -4.40
CA HIS A 129 -28.12 -1.10 -4.30
C HIS A 129 -28.64 0.02 -5.20
N PRO A 130 -29.87 -0.07 -5.72
CA PRO A 130 -30.50 1.01 -6.45
C PRO A 130 -30.56 2.31 -5.65
N ALA A 131 -30.20 3.43 -6.28
CA ALA A 131 -30.24 4.75 -5.67
C ALA A 131 -31.69 5.27 -5.61
N THR A 132 -32.46 4.83 -4.63
CA THR A 132 -33.90 5.16 -4.49
C THR A 132 -34.19 6.40 -3.65
N ARG A 133 -33.28 6.77 -2.75
CA ARG A 133 -33.48 7.86 -1.76
C ARG A 133 -32.77 9.16 -2.11
N GLU A 134 -31.81 9.10 -3.02
CA GLU A 134 -30.97 10.24 -3.41
C GLU A 134 -30.96 10.39 -4.91
N LEU A 135 -30.84 11.62 -5.38
CA LEU A 135 -30.67 11.89 -6.80
C LEU A 135 -29.30 11.33 -7.26
N PRO A 136 -29.29 10.35 -8.19
CA PRO A 136 -28.06 9.75 -8.67
C PRO A 136 -27.33 10.70 -9.62
N ILE A 137 -26.02 10.49 -9.76
CA ILE A 137 -25.17 11.24 -10.70
C ILE A 137 -25.46 10.88 -12.17
N VAL A 138 -25.99 9.67 -12.40
CA VAL A 138 -26.22 9.11 -13.73
C VAL A 138 -27.18 10.01 -14.54
N GLY A 139 -26.92 10.11 -15.85
CA GLY A 139 -27.72 10.88 -16.81
C GLY A 139 -29.16 10.38 -16.94
N GLY A 140 -30.09 11.27 -17.31
CA GLY A 140 -31.46 10.89 -17.72
C GLY A 140 -32.47 10.63 -16.60
N LEU A 141 -32.10 10.85 -15.33
CA LEU A 141 -32.97 10.64 -14.17
C LEU A 141 -33.47 11.92 -13.50
N ALA A 142 -32.99 13.09 -13.94
CA ALA A 142 -33.58 14.37 -13.54
C ALA A 142 -34.72 14.73 -14.48
N THR A 143 -35.86 15.11 -13.91
CA THR A 143 -37.11 15.40 -14.61
C THR A 143 -37.45 16.90 -14.65
N ASN A 144 -36.81 17.69 -13.78
CA ASN A 144 -37.07 19.11 -13.62
C ASN A 144 -35.78 19.90 -13.36
N ASP A 145 -35.82 21.22 -13.56
CA ASP A 145 -34.64 22.11 -13.44
C ASP A 145 -33.97 22.03 -12.06
N ARG A 146 -34.76 21.82 -11.00
CA ARG A 146 -34.24 21.66 -9.65
C ARG A 146 -33.40 20.40 -9.52
N GLU A 147 -33.89 19.26 -10.00
CA GLU A 147 -33.13 18.01 -10.04
C GLU A 147 -31.89 18.12 -10.94
N HIS A 148 -31.99 18.77 -12.10
CA HIS A 148 -30.81 19.05 -12.94
C HIS A 148 -29.76 19.86 -12.16
N HIS A 149 -30.18 20.88 -11.42
CA HIS A 149 -29.30 21.70 -10.59
C HIS A 149 -28.67 20.90 -9.44
N GLU A 150 -29.46 20.19 -8.64
CA GLU A 150 -29.00 19.38 -7.50
C GLU A 150 -27.98 18.32 -7.94
N ARG A 151 -28.22 17.66 -9.07
CA ARG A 151 -27.27 16.71 -9.65
C ARG A 151 -26.01 17.39 -10.17
N GLY A 152 -26.12 18.58 -10.76
CA GLY A 152 -24.96 19.41 -11.11
C GLY A 152 -24.06 19.67 -9.90
N LEU A 153 -24.66 20.04 -8.76
CA LEU A 153 -23.93 20.22 -7.50
C LEU A 153 -23.27 18.91 -7.02
N LYS A 154 -23.97 17.77 -7.12
CA LYS A 154 -23.42 16.44 -6.76
C LYS A 154 -22.22 16.07 -7.64
N ARG A 155 -22.31 16.30 -8.96
CA ARG A 155 -21.21 16.09 -9.93
C ARG A 155 -20.00 16.98 -9.62
N ASP A 156 -20.23 18.25 -9.31
CA ASP A 156 -19.17 19.18 -8.94
C ASP A 156 -18.51 18.80 -7.60
N ARG A 157 -19.29 18.33 -6.62
CA ARG A 157 -18.77 17.80 -5.35
C ARG A 157 -17.90 16.57 -5.59
N ALA A 158 -18.36 15.62 -6.40
CA ALA A 158 -17.59 14.43 -6.77
C ALA A 158 -16.26 14.80 -7.46
N ARG A 159 -16.28 15.74 -8.41
CA ARG A 159 -15.06 16.26 -9.06
C ARG A 159 -14.07 16.81 -8.05
N ARG A 160 -14.52 17.71 -7.17
CA ARG A 160 -13.66 18.33 -6.13
C ARG A 160 -13.05 17.28 -5.20
N ARG A 161 -13.82 16.28 -4.76
CA ARG A 161 -13.31 15.20 -3.89
C ARG A 161 -12.26 14.36 -4.61
N PHE A 162 -12.49 14.01 -5.87
CA PHE A 162 -11.51 13.28 -6.68
C PHE A 162 -10.20 14.05 -6.85
N GLU A 163 -10.28 15.36 -7.16
CA GLU A 163 -9.11 16.23 -7.28
C GLU A 163 -8.35 16.35 -5.96
N GLN A 164 -9.06 16.53 -4.84
CA GLN A 164 -8.47 16.60 -3.50
C GLN A 164 -7.75 15.31 -3.12
N ARG A 165 -8.37 14.15 -3.40
CA ARG A 165 -7.79 12.83 -3.19
C ARG A 165 -6.50 12.65 -4.01
N ASN A 166 -6.54 12.97 -5.30
CA ASN A 166 -5.36 12.83 -6.16
C ASN A 166 -4.23 13.77 -5.75
N ALA A 167 -4.55 15.00 -5.37
CA ALA A 167 -3.56 15.93 -4.82
C ALA A 167 -2.94 15.41 -3.52
N ARG A 168 -3.73 14.76 -2.65
CA ARG A 168 -3.21 14.09 -1.44
C ARG A 168 -2.25 12.96 -1.78
N LEU A 169 -2.64 12.05 -2.68
CA LEU A 169 -1.80 10.91 -3.09
C LEU A 169 -0.48 11.37 -3.74
N GLN A 170 -0.52 12.39 -4.60
CA GLN A 170 0.68 12.95 -5.22
C GLN A 170 1.66 13.53 -4.19
N ARG A 171 1.15 14.23 -3.16
CA ARG A 171 1.99 14.74 -2.07
C ARG A 171 2.64 13.60 -1.28
N GLU A 172 1.89 12.56 -0.95
CA GLU A 172 2.42 11.38 -0.24
C GLU A 172 3.49 10.64 -1.06
N GLU A 173 3.28 10.48 -2.36
CA GLU A 173 4.23 9.86 -3.26
C GLU A 173 5.51 10.69 -3.41
N ALA A 174 5.38 12.00 -3.61
CA ALA A 174 6.51 12.92 -3.68
C ALA A 174 7.34 12.89 -2.39
N HIS A 175 6.68 12.85 -1.22
CA HIS A 175 7.37 12.70 0.07
C HIS A 175 8.15 11.38 0.15
N LYS A 176 7.53 10.24 -0.21
CA LYS A 176 8.20 8.93 -0.23
C LYS A 176 9.40 8.92 -1.17
N LEU A 177 9.29 9.53 -2.35
CA LEU A 177 10.39 9.64 -3.30
C LEU A 177 11.54 10.49 -2.74
N ALA A 178 11.23 11.64 -2.17
CA ALA A 178 12.21 12.53 -1.55
C ALA A 178 12.96 11.81 -0.41
N GLU A 179 12.26 11.04 0.42
CA GLU A 179 12.87 10.25 1.50
C GLU A 179 13.81 9.17 0.95
N ARG A 180 13.42 8.45 -0.12
CA ARG A 180 14.30 7.46 -0.77
C ARG A 180 15.56 8.10 -1.35
N LEU A 181 15.41 9.22 -2.04
CA LEU A 181 16.55 9.98 -2.59
C LEU A 181 17.48 10.49 -1.48
N ALA A 182 16.93 10.95 -0.36
CA ALA A 182 17.71 11.36 0.80
C ALA A 182 18.48 10.19 1.44
N ARG A 183 17.84 9.00 1.56
CA ARG A 183 18.52 7.78 2.04
C ARG A 183 19.65 7.36 1.10
N ALA A 184 19.41 7.37 -0.22
CA ALA A 184 20.42 7.02 -1.22
C ALA A 184 21.66 7.94 -1.18
N LYS A 185 21.46 9.24 -0.95
CA LYS A 185 22.55 10.22 -0.78
C LYS A 185 23.35 10.01 0.51
N ARG A 186 22.72 9.52 1.59
CA ARG A 186 23.40 9.22 2.87
C ARG A 186 24.25 7.96 2.82
N SER A 187 23.96 7.03 1.91
CA SER A 187 24.68 5.77 1.73
C SER A 187 25.78 5.83 0.65
N ALA A 188 26.36 7.01 0.39
CA ALA A 188 27.52 7.11 -0.50
C ALA A 188 28.69 6.24 0.05
N PRO A 189 29.39 5.46 -0.80
CA PRO A 189 30.33 4.47 -0.32
C PRO A 189 31.54 5.14 0.33
N THR A 190 31.87 4.71 1.54
CA THR A 190 33.23 4.83 2.09
C THR A 190 34.18 4.22 1.06
N GLN A 191 35.28 4.93 0.75
CA GLN A 191 36.23 4.52 -0.28
C GLN A 191 36.60 3.02 -0.12
N PRO A 192 36.51 2.22 -1.20
CA PRO A 192 36.87 0.81 -1.10
C PRO A 192 38.37 0.70 -0.82
N VAL A 193 38.69 0.05 0.29
CA VAL A 193 40.02 -0.50 0.55
C VAL A 193 40.35 -1.44 -0.62
N PRO A 194 41.56 -1.37 -1.21
CA PRO A 194 41.87 -2.14 -2.41
C PRO A 194 41.99 -3.62 -2.06
N ALA A 195 40.88 -4.35 -2.19
CA ALA A 195 40.87 -5.79 -2.38
C ALA A 195 40.66 -6.06 -3.88
N ASP A 196 41.46 -6.99 -4.39
CA ASP A 196 41.71 -7.32 -5.79
C ASP A 196 40.50 -7.09 -6.73
N ALA A 197 40.59 -6.10 -7.63
CA ALA A 197 39.50 -5.71 -8.53
C ALA A 197 39.00 -6.88 -9.41
N ALA A 198 39.86 -7.86 -9.67
CA ALA A 198 39.52 -9.09 -10.37
C ALA A 198 38.56 -9.99 -9.56
N GLN A 199 38.77 -10.13 -8.25
CA GLN A 199 37.89 -10.91 -7.38
C GLN A 199 36.51 -10.25 -7.23
N ALA A 200 36.47 -8.92 -7.10
CA ALA A 200 35.21 -8.18 -7.00
C ALA A 200 34.37 -8.27 -8.29
N ALA A 201 35.02 -8.19 -9.47
CA ALA A 201 34.35 -8.36 -10.76
C ALA A 201 33.82 -9.79 -10.94
N GLN A 202 34.58 -10.79 -10.51
CA GLN A 202 34.19 -12.19 -10.61
C GLN A 202 33.07 -12.56 -9.61
N GLU A 203 33.09 -12.00 -8.40
CA GLU A 203 32.01 -12.15 -7.42
C GLU A 203 30.70 -11.49 -7.91
N ALA A 204 30.81 -10.33 -8.57
CA ALA A 204 29.66 -9.68 -9.21
C ALA A 204 29.09 -10.52 -10.37
N ALA A 205 29.95 -11.13 -11.20
CA ALA A 205 29.54 -12.03 -12.28
C ALA A 205 28.81 -13.29 -11.77
N VAL A 206 29.33 -13.91 -10.69
CA VAL A 206 28.66 -15.06 -10.04
C VAL A 206 27.31 -14.66 -9.44
N LYS A 207 27.22 -13.49 -8.80
CA LYS A 207 25.94 -12.97 -8.27
C LYS A 207 24.93 -12.73 -9.38
N GLN A 208 25.36 -12.14 -10.50
CA GLN A 208 24.48 -11.91 -11.65
C GLN A 208 23.98 -13.23 -12.26
N ALA A 209 24.85 -14.23 -12.41
CA ALA A 209 24.46 -15.55 -12.90
C ALA A 209 23.44 -16.26 -11.98
N LYS A 210 23.61 -16.15 -10.65
CA LYS A 210 22.64 -16.68 -9.67
C LYS A 210 21.28 -16.01 -9.76
N ILE A 211 21.24 -14.69 -9.99
CA ILE A 211 19.99 -13.94 -10.20
C ILE A 211 19.31 -14.41 -11.49
N THR A 212 20.06 -14.52 -12.59
CA THR A 212 19.53 -14.99 -13.89
C THR A 212 18.93 -16.39 -13.78
N LEU A 213 19.61 -17.32 -13.08
CA LEU A 213 19.09 -18.67 -12.83
C LEU A 213 17.81 -18.68 -11.98
N ALA A 214 17.75 -17.84 -10.93
CA ALA A 214 16.55 -17.75 -10.11
C ALA A 214 15.35 -17.19 -10.90
N MET A 215 15.58 -16.21 -11.77
CA MET A 215 14.56 -15.61 -12.62
C MET A 215 14.07 -16.59 -13.70
N SER A 216 14.96 -17.29 -14.39
CA SER A 216 14.58 -18.27 -15.43
C SER A 216 13.81 -19.45 -14.83
N ARG A 217 14.21 -19.94 -13.65
CA ARG A 217 13.48 -20.97 -12.90
C ARG A 217 12.07 -20.52 -12.52
N ALA A 218 11.94 -19.29 -12.01
CA ALA A 218 10.65 -18.73 -11.62
C ALA A 218 9.72 -18.56 -12.84
N GLN A 219 10.27 -18.12 -13.98
CA GLN A 219 9.52 -17.95 -15.22
C GLN A 219 9.03 -19.28 -15.78
N LEU A 220 9.89 -20.31 -15.84
CA LEU A 220 9.52 -21.65 -16.27
C LEU A 220 8.42 -22.25 -15.38
N HIS A 221 8.59 -22.18 -14.06
CA HIS A 221 7.62 -22.74 -13.11
C HIS A 221 6.28 -22.00 -13.11
N LYS A 222 6.29 -20.67 -13.30
CA LYS A 222 5.06 -19.87 -13.45
C LYS A 222 4.31 -20.25 -14.72
N SER A 223 5.00 -20.42 -15.84
CA SER A 223 4.41 -20.84 -17.12
C SER A 223 3.86 -22.26 -17.06
N LEU A 224 4.60 -23.21 -16.46
CA LEU A 224 4.14 -24.59 -16.25
C LEU A 224 2.84 -24.67 -15.42
N LYS A 225 2.66 -23.78 -14.43
CA LYS A 225 1.43 -23.71 -13.65
C LYS A 225 0.29 -22.99 -14.36
N ALA A 226 0.61 -22.06 -15.25
CA ALA A 226 -0.38 -21.27 -15.99
C ALA A 226 -0.97 -22.05 -17.18
N PHE A 227 -0.21 -22.95 -17.79
CA PHE A 227 -0.66 -23.76 -18.90
C PHE A 227 -1.33 -25.05 -18.39
N GLY A 228 -2.64 -25.17 -18.57
CA GLY A 228 -3.43 -26.35 -18.23
C GLY A 228 -3.05 -27.58 -19.07
N HIS A 229 -3.66 -28.75 -18.77
CA HIS A 229 -3.35 -30.01 -19.45
C HIS A 229 -4.50 -30.44 -20.39
N PRO A 230 -4.26 -30.74 -21.68
CA PRO A 230 -3.01 -30.56 -22.41
C PRO A 230 -2.80 -29.10 -22.91
N PRO A 231 -1.55 -28.59 -22.93
CA PRO A 231 -1.23 -27.26 -23.44
C PRO A 231 -1.40 -27.18 -24.95
N THR A 232 -1.67 -25.97 -25.47
CA THR A 232 -1.74 -25.73 -26.92
C THR A 232 -0.35 -25.78 -27.56
N PHE A 233 -0.29 -25.95 -28.89
CA PHE A 233 0.98 -26.01 -29.64
C PHE A 233 1.87 -24.77 -29.41
N GLU A 234 1.29 -23.57 -29.38
CA GLU A 234 2.02 -22.33 -29.07
C GLU A 234 2.49 -22.26 -27.62
N GLN A 235 1.72 -22.78 -26.68
CA GLN A 235 2.13 -22.85 -25.27
C GLN A 235 3.26 -23.87 -25.07
N GLN A 236 3.22 -24.96 -25.83
CA GLN A 236 4.26 -25.99 -25.81
C GLN A 236 5.58 -25.47 -26.40
N SER A 237 5.54 -24.70 -27.49
CA SER A 237 6.75 -24.06 -28.04
C SER A 237 7.36 -23.04 -27.08
N GLN A 238 6.52 -22.26 -26.38
CA GLN A 238 6.98 -21.32 -25.34
C GLN A 238 7.65 -22.04 -24.16
N LEU A 239 7.12 -23.18 -23.72
CA LEU A 239 7.74 -23.97 -22.66
C LEU A 239 9.12 -24.50 -23.04
N ILE A 240 9.31 -24.95 -24.29
CA ILE A 240 10.60 -25.41 -24.81
C ILE A 240 11.63 -24.28 -24.77
N VAL A 241 11.25 -23.06 -25.18
CA VAL A 241 12.14 -21.89 -25.14
C VAL A 241 12.53 -21.54 -23.71
N LEU A 242 11.58 -21.54 -22.77
CA LEU A 242 11.86 -21.26 -21.35
C LEU A 242 12.75 -22.33 -20.71
N GLN A 243 12.59 -23.58 -21.11
CA GLN A 243 13.44 -24.68 -20.66
C GLN A 243 14.88 -24.50 -21.14
N GLN A 244 15.09 -24.17 -22.42
CA GLN A 244 16.42 -23.86 -22.96
C GLN A 244 17.08 -22.66 -22.25
N GLN A 245 16.30 -21.63 -21.91
CA GLN A 245 16.80 -20.48 -21.14
C GLN A 245 17.23 -20.84 -19.73
N PHE A 246 16.50 -21.76 -19.07
CA PHE A 246 16.86 -22.28 -17.76
C PHE A 246 18.16 -23.09 -17.83
N GLU A 247 18.27 -24.03 -18.76
CA GLU A 247 19.47 -24.85 -18.97
C GLU A 247 20.70 -23.99 -19.31
N ALA A 248 20.54 -22.97 -20.16
CA ALA A 248 21.61 -22.03 -20.47
C ALA A 248 22.08 -21.22 -19.24
N ALA A 249 21.15 -20.81 -18.37
CA ALA A 249 21.48 -20.11 -17.13
C ALA A 249 22.20 -21.03 -16.12
N GLU A 250 21.85 -22.33 -16.07
CA GLU A 250 22.56 -23.32 -15.26
C GLU A 250 23.99 -23.53 -15.76
N GLN A 251 24.18 -23.70 -17.07
CA GLN A 251 25.49 -23.87 -17.67
C GLN A 251 26.38 -22.63 -17.47
N ALA A 252 25.81 -21.42 -17.59
CA ALA A 252 26.55 -20.18 -17.36
C ALA A 252 27.01 -20.03 -15.90
N LEU A 253 26.18 -20.42 -14.92
CA LEU A 253 26.59 -20.42 -13.52
C LEU A 253 27.66 -21.47 -13.25
N ALA A 254 27.49 -22.69 -13.77
CA ALA A 254 28.45 -23.77 -13.61
C ALA A 254 29.83 -23.41 -14.19
N ALA A 255 29.88 -22.79 -15.37
CA ALA A 255 31.13 -22.32 -15.98
C ALA A 255 31.86 -21.29 -15.11
N LEU A 256 31.12 -20.40 -14.44
CA LEU A 256 31.68 -19.39 -13.55
C LEU A 256 32.14 -19.98 -12.20
N GLU A 257 31.47 -21.01 -11.68
CA GLU A 257 31.83 -21.66 -10.41
C GLU A 257 33.08 -22.55 -10.54
N VAL A 258 33.33 -23.15 -11.71
CA VAL A 258 34.53 -23.99 -11.98
C VAL A 258 35.84 -23.18 -12.03
N ILE A 259 35.77 -21.88 -12.36
CA ILE A 259 36.96 -21.00 -12.47
C ILE A 259 37.38 -20.44 -11.09
N THR A 260 36.65 -20.75 -10.03
CA THR A 260 36.93 -20.23 -8.68
C THR A 260 37.88 -21.17 -7.93
N PRO A 261 39.15 -20.83 -7.67
CA PRO A 261 39.87 -21.42 -6.55
C PRO A 261 39.14 -20.99 -5.28
N THR A 262 38.52 -21.95 -4.60
CA THR A 262 37.75 -21.71 -3.38
C THR A 262 38.71 -21.23 -2.28
N THR A 263 38.84 -19.91 -2.11
CA THR A 263 39.20 -19.37 -0.80
C THR A 263 37.91 -19.34 0.00
N LEU A 264 37.71 -20.38 0.80
CA LEU A 264 36.68 -20.36 1.83
C LEU A 264 36.94 -19.13 2.70
N PRO A 265 35.97 -18.20 2.86
CA PRO A 265 36.05 -17.26 3.96
C PRO A 265 36.13 -18.08 5.26
N PRO A 266 36.84 -17.60 6.31
CA PRO A 266 36.99 -18.37 7.54
C PRO A 266 35.60 -18.83 8.00
N PRO A 267 35.44 -20.13 8.30
CA PRO A 267 34.11 -20.69 8.54
C PRO A 267 33.48 -19.91 9.70
N LYS A 268 32.33 -19.29 9.44
CA LYS A 268 31.44 -18.88 10.54
C LYS A 268 31.13 -20.16 11.29
N ASP A 269 31.61 -20.23 12.52
CA ASP A 269 31.63 -21.43 13.35
C ASP A 269 30.26 -22.16 13.32
N PRO A 270 30.19 -23.34 12.69
CA PRO A 270 28.92 -24.06 12.52
C PRO A 270 28.31 -24.48 13.87
N ALA A 271 29.12 -24.63 14.92
CA ALA A 271 28.66 -24.93 16.27
C ALA A 271 27.92 -23.73 16.88
N LEU A 272 28.52 -22.53 16.80
CA LEU A 272 27.90 -21.28 17.25
C LEU A 272 26.56 -21.00 16.56
N LYS A 273 26.48 -21.25 15.24
CA LYS A 273 25.23 -21.08 14.49
C LYS A 273 24.15 -22.06 14.94
N ARG A 274 24.50 -23.33 15.19
CA ARG A 274 23.56 -24.34 15.69
C ARG A 274 23.06 -23.98 17.09
N ALA A 275 23.93 -23.54 17.98
CA ALA A 275 23.56 -23.11 19.33
C ALA A 275 22.58 -21.91 19.32
N LYS A 276 22.82 -20.90 18.47
CA LYS A 276 21.92 -19.75 18.30
C LYS A 276 20.52 -20.15 17.81
N ILE A 277 20.45 -21.09 16.87
CA ILE A 277 19.16 -21.59 16.35
C ILE A 277 18.41 -22.36 17.43
N GLN A 278 19.10 -23.25 18.17
CA GLN A 278 18.49 -24.02 19.26
C GLN A 278 17.94 -23.10 20.37
N LEU A 279 18.68 -22.07 20.77
CA LEU A 279 18.20 -21.09 21.74
C LEU A 279 16.93 -20.38 21.27
N ALA A 280 16.88 -19.95 20.01
CA ALA A 280 15.70 -19.29 19.44
C ALA A 280 14.47 -20.23 19.41
N MET A 281 14.68 -21.51 19.07
CA MET A 281 13.61 -22.51 19.09
C MET A 281 13.08 -22.75 20.50
N ARG A 282 13.95 -22.94 21.51
CA ARG A 282 13.51 -23.16 22.91
C ARG A 282 12.78 -21.97 23.50
N ARG A 283 13.19 -20.74 23.17
CA ARG A 283 12.46 -19.52 23.55
C ARG A 283 11.05 -19.47 22.94
N ALA A 284 10.92 -19.84 21.67
CA ALA A 284 9.63 -19.87 20.99
C ALA A 284 8.71 -20.95 21.55
N GLU A 285 9.24 -22.13 21.88
CA GLU A 285 8.49 -23.23 22.50
C GLU A 285 7.97 -22.87 23.89
N LEU A 286 8.82 -22.31 24.76
CA LEU A 286 8.42 -21.88 26.10
C LEU A 286 7.34 -20.79 26.03
N LYS A 287 7.53 -19.78 25.17
CA LYS A 287 6.54 -18.71 24.99
C LYS A 287 5.20 -19.26 24.48
N LYS A 288 5.24 -20.18 23.50
CA LYS A 288 4.02 -20.82 22.99
C LYS A 288 3.29 -21.60 24.08
N ALA A 289 4.02 -22.33 24.93
CA ALA A 289 3.43 -23.06 26.05
C ALA A 289 2.82 -22.13 27.11
N GLN A 290 3.46 -20.99 27.39
CA GLN A 290 2.92 -19.94 28.26
C GLN A 290 1.63 -19.33 27.68
N ASP A 291 1.64 -18.97 26.39
CA ASP A 291 0.47 -18.41 25.70
C ASP A 291 -0.70 -19.41 25.63
N GLN A 292 -0.41 -20.71 25.69
CA GLN A 292 -1.40 -21.80 25.70
C GLN A 292 -1.83 -22.24 27.12
N ASN A 293 -1.35 -21.57 28.16
CA ASN A 293 -1.58 -21.93 29.58
C ASN A 293 -1.27 -23.42 29.86
N ALA A 294 -0.12 -23.89 29.38
CA ALA A 294 0.36 -25.23 29.68
C ALA A 294 0.53 -25.45 31.19
N ASP A 295 0.48 -26.72 31.60
CA ASP A 295 0.65 -27.15 32.97
C ASP A 295 2.04 -26.83 33.53
N GLU A 296 2.12 -26.70 34.85
CA GLU A 296 3.32 -26.27 35.57
C GLU A 296 4.51 -27.22 35.34
N GLN A 297 4.23 -28.52 35.19
CA GLN A 297 5.26 -29.52 34.89
C GLN A 297 5.84 -29.31 33.47
N GLN A 298 4.99 -29.07 32.48
CA GLN A 298 5.44 -28.82 31.11
C GLN A 298 6.21 -27.49 30.96
N LEU A 299 5.79 -26.45 31.70
CA LEU A 299 6.54 -25.19 31.76
C LEU A 299 7.91 -25.37 32.41
N ALA A 300 8.01 -26.16 33.48
CA ALA A 300 9.29 -26.47 34.13
C ALA A 300 10.26 -27.21 33.19
N ILE A 301 9.76 -28.19 32.42
CA ILE A 301 10.55 -28.93 31.42
C ILE A 301 11.08 -28.00 30.33
N LEU A 302 10.23 -27.12 29.78
CA LEU A 302 10.63 -26.18 28.74
C LEU A 302 11.58 -25.10 29.26
N SER A 303 11.41 -24.66 30.52
CA SER A 303 12.34 -23.74 31.17
C SER A 303 13.72 -24.38 31.35
N ALA A 304 13.79 -25.64 31.79
CA ALA A 304 15.06 -26.35 31.90
C ALA A 304 15.75 -26.55 30.53
N ALA A 305 14.97 -26.86 29.49
CA ALA A 305 15.47 -26.97 28.12
C ALA A 305 16.00 -25.63 27.58
N LEU A 306 15.37 -24.50 27.93
CA LEU A 306 15.87 -23.17 27.61
C LEU A 306 17.21 -22.89 28.30
N SER A 307 17.32 -23.15 29.60
CA SER A 307 18.58 -22.97 30.35
C SER A 307 19.72 -23.83 29.78
N SER A 308 19.44 -25.07 29.37
CA SER A 308 20.43 -25.93 28.70
C SER A 308 20.88 -25.36 27.36
N ALA A 309 19.97 -24.81 26.56
CA ALA A 309 20.31 -24.16 25.29
C ALA A 309 21.09 -22.85 25.48
N GLU A 310 20.84 -22.11 26.56
CA GLU A 310 21.62 -20.93 26.94
C GLU A 310 23.05 -21.31 27.32
N GLN A 311 23.23 -22.37 28.11
CA GLN A 311 24.56 -22.89 28.45
C GLN A 311 25.33 -23.34 27.19
N ALA A 312 24.69 -24.11 26.31
CA ALA A 312 25.30 -24.57 25.06
C ALA A 312 25.71 -23.41 24.14
N LEU A 313 24.99 -22.27 24.17
CA LEU A 313 25.41 -21.07 23.46
C LEU A 313 26.62 -20.40 24.12
N HIS A 314 26.67 -20.33 25.46
CA HIS A 314 27.82 -19.78 26.16
C HIS A 314 29.09 -20.59 25.90
N ASP A 315 28.99 -21.92 25.91
CA ASP A 315 30.10 -22.82 25.60
C ASP A 315 30.56 -22.62 24.14
N ALA A 316 29.62 -22.58 23.19
CA ALA A 316 29.93 -22.34 21.78
C ALA A 316 30.46 -20.91 21.50
N GLU A 317 30.10 -19.92 22.30
CA GLU A 317 30.66 -18.57 22.23
C GLU A 317 32.05 -18.47 22.85
N ALA A 318 32.34 -19.27 23.87
CA ALA A 318 33.67 -19.37 24.49
C ALA A 318 34.67 -20.07 23.56
N ASP A 319 34.22 -21.09 22.83
CA ASP A 319 35.03 -21.82 21.85
C ASP A 319 35.24 -21.02 20.54
N SER A 320 34.40 -20.01 20.28
CA SER A 320 34.46 -19.23 19.05
C SER A 320 35.47 -18.08 19.14
N GLN A 321 36.35 -17.97 18.13
CA GLN A 321 37.28 -16.83 18.00
C GLN A 321 36.60 -15.53 17.50
N GLN A 322 35.26 -15.49 17.41
CA GLN A 322 34.54 -14.29 16.97
C GLN A 322 34.51 -13.23 18.08
N PRO A 323 34.89 -11.97 17.80
CA PRO A 323 34.77 -10.90 18.78
C PRO A 323 33.30 -10.74 19.19
N ARG A 324 33.05 -10.66 20.50
CA ARG A 324 31.71 -10.44 21.04
C ARG A 324 31.13 -9.17 20.42
N PRO A 325 29.88 -9.19 19.92
CA PRO A 325 29.27 -7.99 19.37
C PRO A 325 29.20 -6.92 20.47
N ASP A 326 29.58 -5.70 20.13
CA ASP A 326 29.45 -4.54 21.01
C ASP A 326 27.96 -4.20 21.19
N LEU A 327 27.35 -4.82 22.19
CA LEU A 327 25.95 -4.65 22.52
C LEU A 327 25.81 -3.43 23.44
N GLN A 328 25.59 -2.26 22.84
CA GLN A 328 25.06 -1.12 23.59
C GLN A 328 23.64 -1.43 24.04
N ARG A 329 23.48 -1.80 25.31
CA ARG A 329 22.17 -1.94 25.93
C ARG A 329 21.51 -0.57 26.01
N VAL A 330 20.64 -0.28 25.05
CA VAL A 330 19.67 0.81 25.20
C VAL A 330 18.58 0.27 26.12
N GLU A 331 18.63 0.63 27.40
CA GLU A 331 17.55 0.35 28.33
C GLU A 331 16.30 1.11 27.87
N LYS A 332 15.45 0.45 27.09
CA LYS A 332 14.09 0.93 26.87
C LYS A 332 13.32 0.72 28.17
N ARG A 333 13.30 1.73 29.04
CA ARG A 333 12.42 1.75 30.21
C ARG A 333 10.99 1.40 29.77
N PRO A 334 10.32 0.44 30.42
CA PRO A 334 8.94 0.09 30.11
C PRO A 334 8.06 1.34 30.20
N ILE A 335 7.14 1.54 29.25
CA ILE A 335 6.19 2.66 29.32
C ILE A 335 5.11 2.28 30.36
N ASP A 336 5.31 2.72 31.60
CA ASP A 336 4.33 2.62 32.67
C ASP A 336 3.08 3.48 32.40
N ALA A 337 2.08 3.33 33.26
CA ALA A 337 0.80 4.02 33.12
C ALA A 337 0.93 5.54 33.19
N GLN A 338 1.87 6.06 33.99
CA GLN A 338 2.07 7.49 34.20
C GLN A 338 2.75 8.12 32.98
N LEU A 339 3.83 7.52 32.46
CA LEU A 339 4.48 7.95 31.23
C LEU A 339 3.52 7.87 30.04
N ARG A 340 2.62 6.88 30.01
CA ARG A 340 1.57 6.77 28.99
C ARG A 340 0.61 7.96 29.07
N GLN A 341 0.11 8.31 30.26
CA GLN A 341 -0.76 9.46 30.47
C GLN A 341 -0.08 10.78 30.07
N LEU A 342 1.18 10.97 30.46
CA LEU A 342 1.96 12.17 30.10
C LEU A 342 2.17 12.29 28.59
N LYS A 343 2.53 11.20 27.91
CA LYS A 343 2.67 11.17 26.44
C LYS A 343 1.34 11.41 25.73
N THR A 344 0.24 10.89 26.25
CA THR A 344 -1.11 11.15 25.75
C THR A 344 -1.48 12.63 25.91
N ALA A 345 -1.24 13.24 27.08
CA ALA A 345 -1.49 14.66 27.32
C ALA A 345 -0.67 15.55 26.37
N LEU A 346 0.60 15.24 26.18
CA LEU A 346 1.48 15.92 25.22
C LEU A 346 0.94 15.83 23.79
N ALA A 347 0.43 14.67 23.37
CA ALA A 347 -0.17 14.50 22.05
C ALA A 347 -1.44 15.36 21.87
N TYR A 348 -2.30 15.44 22.89
CA TYR A 348 -3.48 16.31 22.87
C TYR A 348 -3.10 17.79 22.81
N ALA A 349 -2.10 18.23 23.59
CA ALA A 349 -1.62 19.61 23.55
C ALA A 349 -1.05 20.00 22.17
N ARG A 350 -0.28 19.09 21.52
CA ARG A 350 0.20 19.30 20.14
C ARG A 350 -0.95 19.42 19.13
N ALA A 351 -1.97 18.58 19.28
CA ALA A 351 -3.15 18.60 18.41
C ALA A 351 -3.95 19.91 18.57
N GLU A 352 -4.08 20.41 19.80
CA GLU A 352 -4.76 21.68 20.10
C GLU A 352 -4.05 22.88 19.44
N VAL A 353 -2.72 22.98 19.60
CA VAL A 353 -1.92 24.02 18.93
C VAL A 353 -2.06 23.94 17.41
N SER A 354 -1.94 22.74 16.83
CA SER A 354 -2.09 22.54 15.38
C SER A 354 -3.50 22.88 14.88
N LYS A 355 -4.55 22.67 15.69
CA LYS A 355 -5.93 23.02 15.36
C LYS A 355 -6.11 24.54 15.37
N LEU A 356 -5.65 25.21 16.43
CA LEU A 356 -5.76 26.67 16.58
C LEU A 356 -4.97 27.42 15.50
N GLN A 357 -3.80 26.92 15.11
CA GLN A 357 -3.01 27.52 14.01
C GLN A 357 -3.69 27.46 12.64
N ARG A 358 -4.63 26.51 12.43
CA ARG A 358 -5.34 26.33 11.16
C ARG A 358 -6.70 27.05 11.10
N GLN A 359 -7.20 27.54 12.23
CA GLN A 359 -8.49 28.24 12.29
C GLN A 359 -8.31 29.73 11.98
N ALA A 360 -9.10 30.25 11.04
CA ALA A 360 -9.15 31.68 10.74
C ALA A 360 -9.91 32.41 11.87
N GLY A 361 -9.32 33.49 12.42
CA GLY A 361 -9.94 34.32 13.46
C GLY A 361 -9.66 33.89 14.91
N VAL A 362 -8.66 33.03 15.15
CA VAL A 362 -8.28 32.64 16.52
C VAL A 362 -7.68 33.82 17.29
N ASN A 363 -8.13 33.99 18.53
CA ASN A 363 -7.58 34.99 19.44
C ASN A 363 -6.13 34.63 19.80
N ALA A 364 -5.21 35.59 19.68
CA ALA A 364 -3.80 35.44 19.99
C ALA A 364 -3.55 34.88 21.41
N ASP A 365 -4.42 35.23 22.36
CA ASP A 365 -4.33 34.74 23.74
C ASP A 365 -4.66 33.24 23.87
N GLN A 366 -5.59 32.75 23.05
CA GLN A 366 -5.93 31.32 23.02
C GLN A 366 -4.78 30.48 22.45
N LEU A 367 -4.11 30.98 21.41
CA LEU A 367 -2.96 30.31 20.83
C LEU A 367 -1.78 30.29 21.82
N LYS A 368 -1.51 31.41 22.51
CA LYS A 368 -0.48 31.48 23.56
C LYS A 368 -0.77 30.52 24.72
N ALA A 369 -2.03 30.44 25.17
CA ALA A 369 -2.41 29.51 26.24
C ALA A 369 -2.26 28.02 25.83
N ALA A 370 -2.50 27.69 24.56
CA ALA A 370 -2.27 26.34 24.04
C ALA A 370 -0.76 26.03 23.90
N GLN A 371 0.04 27.00 23.47
CA GLN A 371 1.51 26.86 23.40
C GLN A 371 2.12 26.65 24.79
N HIS A 372 1.69 27.42 25.79
CA HIS A 372 2.15 27.24 27.17
C HIS A 372 1.83 25.84 27.71
N ARG A 373 0.61 25.32 27.47
CA ARG A 373 0.22 23.95 27.85
C ARG A 373 1.04 22.87 27.15
N LEU A 374 1.42 23.10 25.89
CA LEU A 374 2.33 22.20 25.16
C LEU A 374 3.73 22.17 25.81
N GLU A 375 4.28 23.33 26.15
CA GLU A 375 5.59 23.44 26.80
C GLU A 375 5.59 22.81 28.21
N GLU A 376 4.50 22.98 28.96
CA GLU A 376 4.35 22.38 30.28
C GLU A 376 4.24 20.85 30.22
N THR A 377 3.40 20.31 29.34
CA THR A 377 3.28 18.85 29.16
C THR A 377 4.56 18.22 28.61
N GLN A 378 5.30 18.93 27.75
CA GLN A 378 6.62 18.49 27.28
C GLN A 378 7.62 18.41 28.45
N ARG A 379 7.68 19.47 29.29
CA ARG A 379 8.52 19.46 30.51
C ARG A 379 8.18 18.32 31.45
N GLN A 380 6.90 17.99 31.64
CA GLN A 380 6.48 16.87 32.49
C GLN A 380 6.92 15.50 31.94
N VAL A 381 6.87 15.31 30.61
CA VAL A 381 7.37 14.09 29.97
C VAL A 381 8.88 13.99 30.12
N ASP A 382 9.61 15.06 29.85
CA ASP A 382 11.07 15.07 29.91
C ASP A 382 11.55 14.83 31.35
N ALA A 383 10.97 15.52 32.33
CA ALA A 383 11.26 15.30 33.74
C ALA A 383 10.99 13.87 34.21
N TYR A 384 9.98 13.19 33.65
CA TYR A 384 9.68 11.79 33.98
C TYR A 384 10.61 10.80 33.27
N VAL A 385 11.09 11.14 32.08
CA VAL A 385 12.04 10.29 31.34
C VAL A 385 13.44 10.39 31.94
N ASP A 386 13.80 11.57 32.44
CA ASP A 386 15.11 11.88 33.02
C ASP A 386 15.24 11.52 34.52
N ALA A 387 14.12 11.29 35.23
CA ALA A 387 14.08 10.75 36.60
C ALA A 387 14.04 9.22 36.56
#